data_AF-A0A7C9VFT5-F1
#
_entry.id   AF-A0A7C9VFT5-F1
#
_cell.length_a   1.000
_cell.length_b   1.000
_cell.length_c   1.000
_cell.angle_alpha   90.00
_cell.angle_beta   90.00
_cell.angle_gamma   90.00
#
_symmetry.space_group_name_H-M   'P 1'
#
loop_
_entity.id
_entity.type
_entity.pdbx_description
1 polymer ?
#
loop_
_entity_poly.entity_id
_entity_poly.type
_entity_poly.pdbx_seq_one_letter_code
_entity_poly.pdbx_strand_id
1 'polypeptide(L)'
;MSQQGPIVTVSNREGRTLADAIAQVKTFPLVDVSWADAADAVARLRPAAVLAADTGGHEAALAHLAKQAAQADPYVPVIAVDPGNVLPQNVLPFTQ
;
A
#
# COMPACT_ATOMS: atom_id res chain seq x y z
N MET A 1 -8.79 -19.64 13.56
CA MET A 1 -9.19 -18.26 13.17
C MET A 1 -8.04 -17.64 12.41
N SER A 2 -8.12 -17.56 11.08
CA SER A 2 -7.09 -16.85 10.30
C SER A 2 -7.27 -15.36 10.55
N GLN A 3 -6.37 -14.73 11.31
CA GLN A 3 -6.40 -13.29 11.48
C GLN A 3 -6.02 -12.68 10.13
N GLN A 4 -6.95 -11.95 9.50
CA GLN A 4 -6.66 -11.20 8.29
C GLN A 4 -5.56 -10.17 8.65
N GLY A 5 -4.48 -10.15 7.87
CA GLY A 5 -3.42 -9.15 8.02
C GLY A 5 -3.99 -7.74 7.89
N PRO A 6 -3.31 -6.71 8.41
CA PRO A 6 -3.79 -5.34 8.29
C PRO A 6 -3.86 -4.90 6.83
N ILE A 7 -4.60 -3.83 6.57
CA ILE A 7 -4.38 -3.04 5.36
C ILE A 7 -3.32 -2.00 5.68
N VAL A 8 -2.32 -1.89 4.81
CA VAL A 8 -1.27 -0.88 4.94
C VAL A 8 -1.55 0.25 3.96
N THR A 9 -1.60 1.50 4.43
CA THR A 9 -1.58 2.69 3.57
C THR A 9 -0.18 3.23 3.49
N VAL A 10 0.28 3.52 2.27
CA VAL A 10 1.55 4.18 1.99
C VAL A 10 1.22 5.54 1.41
N SER A 11 1.62 6.61 2.10
CA SER A 11 1.33 7.97 1.65
C SER A 11 2.34 8.97 2.23
N ASN A 12 2.31 10.21 1.74
CA ASN A 12 3.02 11.31 2.40
C ASN A 12 2.19 11.82 3.60
N ARG A 13 2.77 12.72 4.42
CA ARG A 13 2.05 13.34 5.57
C ARG A 13 0.72 14.01 5.18
N GLU A 14 0.57 14.41 3.92
CA GLU A 14 -0.66 14.98 3.33
C GLU A 14 -1.70 13.91 2.94
N GLY A 15 -1.28 12.68 2.63
CA GLY A 15 -2.15 11.54 2.31
C GLY A 15 -2.88 10.92 3.52
N ARG A 16 -2.76 11.55 4.70
CA ARG A 16 -3.55 11.23 5.90
C ARG A 16 -5.06 11.23 5.63
N THR A 17 -5.51 12.01 4.64
CA THR A 17 -6.91 12.05 4.20
C THR A 17 -7.41 10.69 3.68
N LEU A 18 -6.57 9.90 3.00
CA LEU A 18 -6.95 8.56 2.55
C LEU A 18 -7.07 7.59 3.72
N ALA A 19 -6.09 7.59 4.62
CA ALA A 19 -6.13 6.75 5.82
C ALA A 19 -7.32 7.10 6.72
N ASP A 20 -7.62 8.38 6.89
CA ASP A 20 -8.78 8.86 7.66
C ASP A 20 -10.11 8.47 7.02
N ALA A 21 -10.22 8.51 5.68
CA ALA A 21 -11.41 8.05 4.96
C ALA A 21 -11.64 6.55 5.12
N ILE A 22 -10.57 5.74 5.04
CA ILE A 22 -10.65 4.29 5.20
C ILE A 22 -10.91 3.91 6.66
N ALA A 23 -10.37 4.64 7.63
CA ALA A 23 -10.60 4.38 9.05
C ALA A 23 -12.08 4.49 9.46
N GLN A 24 -12.90 5.21 8.68
CA GLN A 24 -14.36 5.24 8.86
C GLN A 24 -15.01 3.88 8.56
N VAL A 25 -14.39 3.09 7.69
CA VAL A 25 -14.75 1.70 7.39
C VAL A 25 -14.14 0.82 8.48
N LYS A 26 -14.84 0.67 9.61
CA LYS A 26 -14.40 -0.04 10.84
C LYS A 26 -14.23 -1.56 10.68
N THR A 27 -13.75 -2.04 9.54
CA THR A 27 -13.83 -3.44 9.13
C THR A 27 -12.52 -4.20 9.30
N PHE A 28 -11.37 -3.51 9.37
CA PHE A 28 -10.04 -4.13 9.51
C PHE A 28 -9.01 -3.18 10.14
N PRO A 29 -7.92 -3.71 10.75
CA PRO A 29 -6.83 -2.88 11.25
C PRO A 29 -6.10 -2.19 10.10
N LEU A 30 -5.98 -0.86 10.19
CA LEU A 30 -5.28 -0.01 9.23
C LEU A 30 -3.94 0.44 9.82
N VAL A 31 -2.88 0.36 9.02
CA VAL A 31 -1.54 0.83 9.40
C VAL A 31 -1.03 1.81 8.36
N ASP A 32 -0.79 3.06 8.76
CA ASP A 32 -0.24 4.08 7.88
C ASP A 32 1.29 4.10 7.98
N VAL A 33 1.97 4.05 6.83
CA VAL A 33 3.44 4.01 6.73
C VAL A 33 3.94 5.02 5.70
N SER A 34 5.14 5.52 5.93
CA SER A 34 5.82 6.37 4.96
C SER A 34 6.34 5.55 3.77
N TRP A 35 6.58 6.21 2.64
CA TRP A 35 7.26 5.59 1.49
C TRP A 35 8.63 5.01 1.83
N ALA A 36 9.36 5.62 2.78
CA ALA A 36 10.68 5.15 3.19
C ALA A 36 10.61 3.80 3.93
N ASP A 37 9.53 3.54 4.65
CA ASP A 37 9.36 2.35 5.48
C ASP A 37 8.48 1.27 4.80
N ALA A 38 7.90 1.58 3.64
CA ALA A 38 6.82 0.78 3.04
C ALA A 38 7.22 -0.68 2.74
N ALA A 39 8.38 -0.90 2.11
CA ALA A 39 8.83 -2.24 1.76
C ALA A 39 9.13 -3.08 3.01
N ASP A 40 9.81 -2.50 4.00
CA ASP A 40 10.10 -3.15 5.27
C ASP A 40 8.82 -3.47 6.06
N ALA A 41 7.84 -2.56 6.03
CA ALA A 41 6.53 -2.77 6.63
C ALA A 41 5.80 -3.96 5.99
N VAL A 42 5.80 -4.07 4.66
CA VAL A 42 5.19 -5.22 3.95
C VAL A 42 5.87 -6.53 4.34
N ALA A 43 7.21 -6.55 4.38
CA ALA A 43 7.98 -7.73 4.77
C ALA A 43 7.62 -8.22 6.17
N ARG A 44 7.47 -7.28 7.12
CA ARG A 44 7.26 -7.58 8.54
C ARG A 44 5.80 -7.88 8.87
N LEU A 45 4.88 -7.08 8.34
CA LEU A 45 3.47 -7.11 8.71
C LEU A 45 2.70 -8.16 7.91
N ARG A 46 3.17 -8.54 6.71
CA ARG A 46 2.47 -9.43 5.78
C ARG A 46 0.98 -9.04 5.64
N PRO A 47 0.70 -7.81 5.16
CA PRO A 47 -0.64 -7.25 5.13
C PRO A 47 -1.56 -8.01 4.17
N ALA A 48 -2.87 -7.85 4.34
CA ALA A 48 -3.84 -8.39 3.40
C ALA A 48 -3.86 -7.62 2.07
N ALA A 49 -3.53 -6.32 2.10
CA ALA A 49 -3.39 -5.46 0.94
C ALA A 49 -2.56 -4.22 1.29
N VAL A 50 -2.00 -3.59 0.26
CA VAL A 50 -1.32 -2.29 0.35
C VAL A 50 -2.04 -1.29 -0.53
N LEU A 51 -2.31 -0.11 0.01
CA LEU A 51 -2.86 1.03 -0.71
C LEU A 51 -1.77 2.11 -0.80
N ALA A 52 -1.30 2.40 -2.00
CA ALA A 52 -0.28 3.40 -2.25
C ALA A 52 -0.93 4.67 -2.84
N ALA A 53 -0.85 5.77 -2.11
CA ALA A 53 -1.26 7.09 -2.58
C ALA A 53 -0.04 7.98 -2.79
N ASP A 54 -0.25 9.15 -3.41
CA ASP A 54 0.79 10.13 -3.66
C ASP A 54 2.01 9.53 -4.39
N THR A 55 1.79 8.67 -5.40
CA THR A 55 2.86 7.89 -6.06
C THR A 55 3.84 8.74 -6.87
N GLY A 56 3.48 9.99 -7.18
CA GLY A 56 4.33 10.91 -7.94
C GLY A 56 5.60 11.25 -7.19
N GLY A 57 6.76 11.07 -7.84
CA GLY A 57 8.07 11.29 -7.22
C GLY A 57 8.56 10.13 -6.34
N HIS A 58 7.78 9.05 -6.21
CA HIS A 58 8.11 7.84 -5.45
C HIS A 58 8.21 6.60 -6.34
N GLU A 59 8.46 6.77 -7.64
CA GLU A 59 8.49 5.68 -8.64
C GLU A 59 9.46 4.54 -8.24
N ALA A 60 10.65 4.91 -7.77
CA ALA A 60 11.65 3.93 -7.32
C ALA A 60 11.21 3.18 -6.05
N ALA A 61 10.59 3.89 -5.11
CA ALA A 61 10.05 3.28 -3.88
C ALA A 61 8.86 2.37 -4.20
N LEU A 62 7.98 2.76 -5.12
CA LEU A 62 6.87 1.95 -5.61
C LEU A 62 7.35 0.69 -6.33
N ALA A 63 8.37 0.79 -7.18
CA ALA A 63 8.96 -0.38 -7.83
C ALA A 63 9.58 -1.35 -6.80
N HIS A 64 10.24 -0.82 -5.78
CA HIS A 64 10.81 -1.63 -4.69
C HIS A 64 9.71 -2.32 -3.87
N LEU A 65 8.68 -1.58 -3.48
CA LEU A 65 7.50 -2.09 -2.79
C LEU A 65 6.79 -3.19 -3.59
N ALA A 66 6.59 -2.95 -4.89
CA ALA A 66 5.97 -3.91 -5.79
C ALA A 66 6.77 -5.22 -5.88
N LYS A 67 8.11 -5.12 -5.96
CA LYS A 67 8.98 -6.30 -5.93
C LYS A 67 8.87 -7.05 -4.60
N GLN A 68 8.81 -6.33 -3.48
CA GLN A 68 8.68 -6.93 -2.15
C GLN A 68 7.33 -7.66 -1.99
N ALA A 69 6.24 -7.05 -2.43
CA ALA A 69 4.91 -7.65 -2.40
C ALA A 69 4.79 -8.90 -3.30
N ALA A 70 5.48 -8.91 -4.44
CA ALA A 70 5.54 -10.07 -5.34
C ALA A 70 6.24 -11.30 -4.73
N GLN A 71 7.03 -11.12 -3.67
CA GLN A 71 7.68 -12.23 -2.97
C GLN A 71 6.79 -12.88 -1.90
N ALA A 72 5.64 -12.28 -1.58
CA ALA A 72 4.75 -12.79 -0.56
C ALA A 72 3.94 -14.00 -1.05
N ASP A 73 3.79 -15.00 -0.18
CA ASP A 73 2.89 -16.13 -0.35
C ASP A 73 2.02 -16.28 0.92
N PRO A 74 0.68 -16.09 0.85
CA PRO A 74 -0.09 -15.72 -0.35
C PRO A 74 0.24 -14.32 -0.87
N TYR A 75 -0.06 -14.09 -2.15
CA TYR A 75 0.17 -12.81 -2.83
C TYR A 75 -0.47 -11.62 -2.09
N VAL A 76 0.29 -10.54 -1.94
CA VAL A 76 -0.17 -9.28 -1.36
C VAL A 76 -0.44 -8.27 -2.50
N PRO A 77 -1.69 -7.85 -2.73
CA PRO A 77 -2.00 -6.86 -3.74
C PRO A 77 -1.48 -5.48 -3.32
N VAL A 78 -0.84 -4.79 -4.26
CA VAL A 78 -0.51 -3.37 -4.16
C VAL A 78 -1.45 -2.60 -5.08
N ILE A 79 -2.23 -1.68 -4.52
CA ILE A 79 -3.21 -0.87 -5.24
C ILE A 79 -2.74 0.58 -5.20
N ALA A 80 -2.48 1.18 -6.35
CA ALA A 80 -2.11 2.59 -6.46
C ALA A 80 -3.37 3.44 -6.68
N VAL A 81 -3.60 4.40 -5.80
CA VAL A 81 -4.74 5.34 -5.86
C VAL A 81 -4.35 6.54 -6.71
N ASP A 82 -5.17 6.82 -7.73
CA ASP A 82 -5.00 7.90 -8.73
C ASP A 82 -3.56 8.04 -9.24
N PRO A 83 -2.99 6.95 -9.81
CA PRO A 83 -1.60 6.95 -10.25
C PRO A 83 -1.41 7.93 -11.42
N GLY A 84 -0.61 8.97 -11.20
CA GLY A 84 -0.23 9.94 -12.25
C GLY A 84 0.94 9.48 -13.13
N ASN A 85 1.44 8.26 -12.92
CA ASN A 85 2.66 7.74 -13.52
C ASN A 85 2.51 6.30 -14.03
N VAL A 86 3.52 5.83 -14.78
CA VAL A 86 3.59 4.44 -15.23
C VAL A 86 3.81 3.53 -14.03
N LEU A 87 3.00 2.50 -13.92
CA LEU A 87 3.03 1.57 -12.80
C LEU A 87 3.87 0.32 -13.07
N PRO A 88 4.48 -0.28 -12.03
CA PRO A 88 4.99 -1.64 -12.12
C PRO A 88 3.87 -2.63 -12.49
N GLN A 89 4.22 -3.71 -13.19
CA GLN A 89 3.25 -4.67 -13.76
C GLN A 89 2.30 -5.30 -12.72
N ASN A 90 2.75 -5.48 -11.48
CA ASN A 90 1.99 -6.12 -10.41
C ASN A 90 1.35 -5.12 -9.43
N VAL A 91 1.27 -3.84 -9.83
CA VAL A 91 0.54 -2.80 -9.11
C VAL A 91 -0.78 -2.56 -9.81
N LEU A 92 -1.87 -2.64 -9.06
CA LEU A 92 -3.23 -2.46 -9.57
C LEU A 92 -3.59 -0.97 -9.54
N PRO A 93 -3.92 -0.33 -10.68
CA PRO A 93 -4.42 1.03 -10.66
C PRO A 93 -5.84 1.08 -10.08
N PHE A 94 -6.09 2.05 -9.22
CA PHE A 94 -7.42 2.46 -8.79
C PHE A 94 -7.57 3.96 -9.08
N THR A 95 -8.18 4.27 -10.23
CA THR A 95 -8.47 5.64 -10.67
C THR A 95 -9.95 5.92 -10.41
N GLN A 96 -10.26 7.07 -9.81
CA GLN A 96 -11.64 7.55 -9.65
C GLN A 96 -12.14 8.38 -10.84
#